data_AF-A0A969TDV8-F1
#
_entry.id   AF-A0A969TDV8-F1
#
_cell.length_a   1.000
_cell.length_b   1.000
_cell.length_c   1.000
_cell.angle_alpha   90.00
_cell.angle_beta   90.00
_cell.angle_gamma   90.00
#
_symmetry.space_group_name_H-M   'P 1'
#
loop_
_entity.id
_entity.type
_entity.pdbx_description
1 polymer ?
#
loop_
_entity_poly.entity_id
_entity_poly.type
_entity_poly.pdbx_seq_one_letter_code
_entity_poly.pdbx_strand_id
1 'polypeptide(L)'
;MELFDTIFKLIQYTLEGLIIYGIFILIERLRPAEKNQPFKHIFFNLQFVLVFVFIPLGVLFQIEPKELGLIGFIDVLWLQINHLNLRLELGIFKSVIVGPQHHRIHHSFALEHIDKNFAAFFPIWDILFGTYYPAKKGEFPPTGLTDKHNYNNLWEANILPFKEWLGARYLGRFKQNFIRKVVTIGLDKNPR
;
A
#
# COMPACT_ATOMS: atom_id res chain seq x y z
N MET A 1 -35.09 -2.38 18.16
CA MET A 1 -35.04 -1.84 16.78
C MET A 1 -33.60 -1.53 16.40
N GLU A 2 -32.89 -0.68 17.16
CA GLU A 2 -31.48 -0.31 16.86
C GLU A 2 -30.47 -1.47 16.74
N LEU A 3 -30.57 -2.52 17.58
CA LEU A 3 -29.63 -3.65 17.50
C LEU A 3 -29.78 -4.41 16.17
N PHE A 4 -31.01 -4.61 15.70
CA PHE A 4 -31.26 -5.30 14.44
C PHE A 4 -30.78 -4.47 13.25
N ASP A 5 -31.02 -3.16 13.27
CA ASP A 5 -30.55 -2.25 12.22
C ASP A 5 -29.02 -2.19 12.17
N THR A 6 -28.36 -2.20 13.34
CA THR A 6 -26.89 -2.22 13.45
C THR A 6 -26.31 -3.53 12.90
N ILE A 7 -26.89 -4.66 13.27
CA ILE A 7 -26.48 -5.98 12.76
C ILE A 7 -26.69 -6.05 11.25
N PHE A 8 -27.81 -5.54 10.75
CA PHE A 8 -28.12 -5.52 9.33
C PHE A 8 -27.12 -4.67 8.54
N LYS A 9 -26.79 -3.47 9.02
CA LYS A 9 -25.74 -2.62 8.40
C LYS A 9 -24.38 -3.31 8.42
N LEU A 10 -24.01 -3.98 9.52
CA LEU A 10 -22.75 -4.73 9.61
C LEU A 10 -22.67 -5.86 8.57
N ILE A 11 -23.78 -6.58 8.35
CA ILE A 11 -23.88 -7.60 7.31
C ILE A 11 -23.71 -6.95 5.92
N GLN A 12 -24.36 -5.81 5.66
CA GLN A 12 -24.24 -5.10 4.39
C GLN A 12 -22.80 -4.62 4.13
N TYR A 13 -22.13 -4.00 5.10
CA TYR A 13 -20.71 -3.62 4.97
C TYR A 13 -19.83 -4.82 4.63
N THR A 14 -20.10 -5.96 5.27
CA THR A 14 -19.34 -7.19 5.02
C THR A 14 -19.57 -7.70 3.60
N LEU A 15 -20.82 -7.76 3.15
CA LEU A 15 -21.17 -8.23 1.80
C LEU A 15 -20.60 -7.32 0.71
N GLU A 16 -20.72 -6.01 0.86
CA GLU A 16 -20.17 -5.06 -0.11
C GLU A 16 -18.65 -5.12 -0.17
N GLY A 17 -17.98 -5.19 0.98
CA GLY A 17 -16.54 -5.41 1.06
C GLY A 17 -16.11 -6.70 0.36
N LEU A 18 -16.85 -7.80 0.54
CA LEU A 18 -16.60 -9.07 -0.15
C LEU A 18 -16.81 -8.97 -1.66
N ILE A 19 -17.82 -8.23 -2.15
CA ILE A 19 -18.06 -8.03 -3.58
C ILE A 19 -16.91 -7.25 -4.22
N ILE A 20 -16.54 -6.12 -3.63
CA ILE A 20 -15.45 -5.27 -4.13
C ILE A 20 -14.15 -6.06 -4.15
N TYR A 21 -13.87 -6.78 -3.08
CA TYR A 21 -12.68 -7.59 -2.99
C TYR A 21 -12.72 -8.80 -3.93
N GLY A 22 -13.89 -9.39 -4.17
CA GLY A 22 -14.08 -10.45 -5.16
C GLY A 22 -13.77 -9.97 -6.58
N ILE A 23 -14.21 -8.75 -6.93
CA ILE A 23 -13.86 -8.11 -8.21
C ILE A 23 -12.35 -7.84 -8.28
N PHE A 24 -11.74 -7.36 -7.19
CA PHE A 24 -10.29 -7.18 -7.12
C PHE A 24 -9.53 -8.50 -7.35
N ILE A 25 -9.90 -9.58 -6.66
CA ILE A 25 -9.30 -10.91 -6.85
C ILE A 25 -9.48 -11.36 -8.30
N LEU A 26 -10.64 -11.12 -8.91
CA LEU A 26 -10.87 -11.49 -10.30
C LEU A 26 -9.90 -10.75 -11.24
N ILE A 27 -9.74 -9.44 -11.05
CA ILE A 27 -8.79 -8.61 -11.82
C ILE A 27 -7.35 -9.08 -11.59
N GLU A 28 -6.96 -9.29 -10.32
CA GLU A 28 -5.65 -9.81 -9.94
C GLU A 28 -5.42 -11.19 -10.54
N ARG A 29 -6.45 -12.04 -10.68
CA ARG A 29 -6.32 -13.36 -11.30
C ARG A 29 -6.19 -13.31 -12.82
N LEU A 30 -6.82 -12.34 -13.47
CA LEU A 30 -6.67 -12.11 -14.91
C LEU A 30 -5.28 -11.59 -15.26
N ARG A 31 -4.66 -10.80 -14.38
CA ARG A 31 -3.30 -10.28 -14.57
C ARG A 31 -2.53 -10.25 -13.24
N PRO A 32 -2.04 -11.41 -12.77
CA PRO A 32 -1.42 -11.48 -11.47
C PRO A 32 -0.10 -10.71 -11.44
N ALA A 33 0.06 -9.86 -10.43
CA ALA A 33 1.33 -9.18 -10.16
C ALA A 33 2.45 -10.22 -9.91
N GLU A 34 2.11 -11.32 -9.22
CA GLU A 34 2.96 -12.49 -9.07
C GLU A 34 2.24 -13.74 -9.58
N LYS A 35 2.81 -14.42 -10.59
CA LYS A 35 2.20 -15.61 -11.22
C LYS A 35 1.74 -16.69 -10.23
N ASN A 36 2.42 -16.81 -9.09
CA ASN A 36 2.17 -17.83 -8.07
C ASN A 36 1.81 -17.22 -6.69
N GLN A 37 1.17 -16.05 -6.68
CA GLN A 37 0.76 -15.41 -5.43
C GLN A 37 -0.07 -16.37 -4.57
N PRO A 38 0.35 -16.67 -3.34
CA PRO A 38 -0.39 -17.61 -2.52
C PRO A 38 -1.64 -16.95 -1.93
N PHE A 39 -2.75 -17.71 -1.87
CA PHE A 39 -4.05 -17.22 -1.37
C PHE A 39 -3.99 -16.56 0.02
N LYS A 40 -3.03 -16.93 0.87
CA LYS A 40 -2.82 -16.29 2.18
C LYS A 40 -2.60 -14.78 2.10
N HIS A 41 -1.99 -14.27 1.02
CA HIS A 41 -1.78 -12.82 0.84
C HIS A 41 -3.10 -12.12 0.50
N ILE A 42 -3.93 -12.77 -0.31
CA ILE A 42 -5.28 -12.31 -0.64
C ILE A 42 -6.13 -12.25 0.64
N PHE A 43 -6.12 -13.26 1.49
CA PHE A 43 -6.87 -13.21 2.75
C PHE A 43 -6.34 -12.17 3.73
N PHE A 44 -5.01 -11.97 3.81
CA PHE A 44 -4.40 -10.93 4.62
C PHE A 44 -4.88 -9.52 4.22
N ASN A 45 -4.83 -9.20 2.93
CA ASN A 45 -5.24 -7.89 2.42
C ASN A 45 -6.74 -7.64 2.65
N LEU A 46 -7.60 -8.64 2.45
CA LEU A 46 -9.03 -8.53 2.73
C LEU A 46 -9.31 -8.20 4.19
N GLN A 47 -8.69 -8.96 5.10
CA GLN A 47 -8.85 -8.75 6.54
C GLN A 47 -8.36 -7.36 6.94
N PHE A 48 -7.22 -6.94 6.39
CA PHE A 48 -6.64 -5.64 6.69
C PHE A 48 -7.56 -4.50 6.27
N VAL A 49 -8.05 -4.51 5.02
CA VAL A 49 -8.94 -3.46 4.50
C VAL A 49 -10.28 -3.43 5.26
N LEU A 50 -10.88 -4.58 5.53
CA LEU A 50 -12.15 -4.63 6.26
C LEU A 50 -12.02 -4.09 7.68
N VAL A 51 -11.03 -4.56 8.43
CA VAL A 51 -10.89 -4.26 9.86
C VAL A 51 -10.31 -2.89 10.11
N PHE A 52 -9.32 -2.45 9.31
CA PHE A 52 -8.61 -1.20 9.58
C PHE A 52 -9.10 -0.01 8.75
N VAL A 53 -9.90 -0.25 7.71
CA VAL A 53 -10.41 0.83 6.84
C VAL A 53 -11.93 0.86 6.88
N PHE A 54 -12.61 -0.19 6.43
CA PHE A 54 -14.05 -0.14 6.18
C PHE A 54 -14.87 -0.02 7.47
N ILE A 55 -14.59 -0.87 8.46
CA ILE A 55 -15.31 -0.81 9.75
C ILE A 55 -15.06 0.53 10.47
N PRO A 56 -13.82 1.01 10.65
CA PRO A 56 -13.58 2.30 11.29
C PRO A 56 -14.24 3.46 10.54
N LEU A 57 -14.16 3.50 9.21
CA LEU A 57 -14.79 4.56 8.43
C LEU A 57 -16.32 4.54 8.57
N GLY A 58 -16.95 3.37 8.43
CA GLY A 58 -18.39 3.21 8.57
C GLY A 58 -18.89 3.59 9.97
N VAL A 59 -18.18 3.18 11.03
CA VAL A 59 -18.59 3.46 12.43
C VAL A 59 -18.31 4.90 12.84
N LEU A 60 -17.11 5.43 12.55
CA LEU A 60 -16.71 6.76 13.00
C LEU A 60 -17.42 7.88 12.24
N PHE A 61 -17.62 7.70 10.93
CA PHE A 61 -18.21 8.72 10.08
C PHE A 61 -19.67 8.42 9.70
N GLN A 62 -20.24 7.32 10.20
CA GLN A 62 -21.64 6.94 9.96
C GLN A 62 -21.98 6.86 8.46
N ILE A 63 -21.01 6.39 7.65
CA ILE A 63 -21.12 6.29 6.18
C ILE A 63 -21.98 5.09 5.84
N GLU A 64 -23.00 5.25 4.99
CA GLU A 64 -23.87 4.12 4.61
C GLU A 64 -23.11 3.06 3.79
N PRO A 65 -23.49 1.75 3.87
CA PRO A 65 -22.79 0.67 3.18
C PRO A 65 -22.48 0.98 1.71
N LYS A 66 -23.51 1.31 0.93
CA LYS A 66 -23.40 1.66 -0.49
C LYS A 66 -22.37 2.76 -0.80
N GLU A 67 -22.21 3.73 0.11
CA GLU A 67 -21.28 4.85 -0.04
C GLU A 67 -19.86 4.39 0.22
N LEU A 68 -19.68 3.57 1.27
CA LEU A 68 -18.42 2.92 1.56
C LEU A 68 -18.01 1.98 0.43
N GLY A 69 -18.97 1.28 -0.18
CA GLY A 69 -18.74 0.44 -1.34
C GLY A 69 -18.24 1.25 -2.55
N LEU A 70 -18.85 2.41 -2.82
CA LEU A 70 -18.39 3.33 -3.86
C LEU A 70 -16.98 3.87 -3.59
N ILE A 71 -16.70 4.27 -2.34
CA ILE A 71 -15.37 4.74 -1.93
C ILE A 71 -14.33 3.65 -2.15
N GLY A 72 -14.62 2.42 -1.71
CA GLY A 72 -13.73 1.27 -1.88
C GLY A 72 -13.49 0.93 -3.35
N PHE A 73 -14.51 1.03 -4.20
CA PHE A 73 -14.35 0.85 -5.64
C PHE A 73 -13.43 1.90 -6.27
N ILE A 74 -13.62 3.19 -5.93
CA ILE A 74 -12.77 4.28 -6.40
C ILE A 74 -11.33 4.06 -5.92
N ASP A 75 -11.14 3.65 -4.67
CA ASP A 75 -9.82 3.37 -4.09
C ASP A 75 -9.09 2.25 -4.82
N VAL A 76 -9.75 1.11 -5.04
CA VAL A 76 -9.16 0.01 -5.81
C VAL A 76 -8.83 0.45 -7.23
N LEU A 77 -9.73 1.15 -7.93
CA LEU A 77 -9.44 1.66 -9.27
C LEU A 77 -8.22 2.59 -9.29
N TRP A 78 -8.13 3.48 -8.30
CA TRP A 78 -7.04 4.42 -8.17
C TRP A 78 -5.71 3.71 -7.90
N LEU A 79 -5.71 2.72 -7.00
CA LEU A 79 -4.59 1.84 -6.74
C LEU A 79 -4.09 1.17 -8.02
N GLN A 80 -5.00 0.64 -8.84
CA GLN A 80 -4.63 0.01 -10.12
C GLN A 80 -3.99 1.01 -11.08
N ILE A 81 -4.50 2.24 -11.16
CA ILE A 81 -3.92 3.31 -12.00
C ILE A 81 -2.50 3.63 -11.53
N ASN A 82 -2.27 3.77 -10.23
CA ASN A 82 -0.96 4.09 -9.66
C ASN A 82 0.08 2.99 -9.88
N HIS A 83 -0.35 1.73 -10.02
CA HIS A 83 0.55 0.60 -10.31
C HIS A 83 0.80 0.37 -11.81
N LEU A 84 0.19 1.17 -12.70
CA LEU A 84 0.45 1.04 -14.13
C LEU A 84 1.93 1.32 -14.42
N ASN A 85 2.54 0.51 -15.29
CA ASN A 85 3.90 0.75 -15.80
C ASN A 85 3.92 1.84 -16.88
N LEU A 86 3.27 2.98 -16.61
CA LEU A 86 3.16 4.12 -17.51
C LEU A 86 4.10 5.24 -17.07
N ARG A 87 4.88 5.76 -18.01
CA ARG A 87 5.71 6.97 -17.85
C ARG A 87 4.82 8.21 -17.98
N LEU A 88 3.91 8.39 -17.03
CA LEU A 88 2.94 9.49 -17.04
C LEU A 88 3.48 10.69 -16.25
N GLU A 89 3.88 11.74 -16.95
CA GLU A 89 4.32 13.00 -16.35
C GLU A 89 3.12 13.90 -16.02
N LEU A 90 2.84 14.10 -14.73
CA LEU A 90 1.72 14.93 -14.27
C LEU A 90 2.02 16.45 -14.26
N GLY A 91 3.24 16.86 -14.60
CA GLY A 91 3.62 18.27 -14.64
C GLY A 91 3.36 18.97 -13.30
N ILE A 92 2.53 20.02 -13.29
CA ILE A 92 2.14 20.75 -12.08
C ILE A 92 1.24 19.93 -11.13
N PHE A 93 0.56 18.91 -11.62
CA PHE A 93 -0.35 18.10 -10.83
C PHE A 93 0.36 17.07 -9.94
N LYS A 94 1.68 16.88 -10.10
CA LYS A 94 2.49 15.92 -9.32
C LYS A 94 2.54 16.21 -7.81
N SER A 95 2.17 17.42 -7.39
CA SER A 95 2.05 17.80 -5.97
C SER A 95 0.61 17.81 -5.48
N VAL A 96 -0.36 17.61 -6.38
CA VAL A 96 -1.80 17.60 -6.07
C VAL A 96 -2.31 16.19 -5.98
N ILE A 97 -1.95 15.35 -6.95
CA ILE A 97 -2.45 13.98 -7.07
C ILE A 97 -1.31 13.00 -7.30
N VAL A 98 -1.42 11.82 -6.69
CA VAL A 98 -0.50 10.70 -6.90
C VAL A 98 -0.66 10.19 -8.32
N GLY A 99 0.42 9.72 -8.93
CA GLY A 99 0.36 9.09 -10.24
C GLY A 99 1.31 7.92 -10.33
N PRO A 100 1.36 7.25 -11.49
CA PRO A 100 2.19 6.07 -11.68
C PRO A 100 3.66 6.28 -11.33
N GLN A 101 4.24 7.44 -11.70
CA GLN A 101 5.63 7.75 -11.36
C GLN A 101 5.86 8.00 -9.86
N HIS A 102 4.92 8.68 -9.18
CA HIS A 102 5.00 8.94 -7.74
C HIS A 102 5.03 7.64 -6.95
N HIS A 103 4.08 6.74 -7.28
CA HIS A 103 3.95 5.43 -6.65
C HIS A 103 5.10 4.48 -7.03
N ARG A 104 5.61 4.57 -8.25
CA ARG A 104 6.80 3.81 -8.65
C ARG A 104 8.05 4.19 -7.85
N ILE A 105 8.23 5.48 -7.56
CA ILE A 105 9.32 5.97 -6.73
C ILE A 105 9.22 5.40 -5.32
N HIS A 106 8.01 5.33 -4.74
CA HIS A 106 7.78 4.66 -3.46
C HIS A 106 8.25 3.20 -3.45
N HIS A 107 8.05 2.46 -4.55
CA HIS A 107 8.53 1.08 -4.71
C HIS A 107 9.98 0.94 -5.18
N SER A 108 10.69 2.06 -5.36
CA SER A 108 12.08 2.03 -5.80
C SER A 108 13.02 1.68 -4.65
N PHE A 109 14.02 0.87 -4.96
CA PHE A 109 15.12 0.56 -4.03
C PHE A 109 16.30 1.53 -4.16
N ALA A 110 16.21 2.56 -5.00
CA ALA A 110 17.26 3.58 -5.11
C ALA A 110 17.39 4.35 -3.79
N LEU A 111 18.62 4.72 -3.43
CA LEU A 111 18.95 5.28 -2.12
C LEU A 111 18.18 6.58 -1.85
N GLU A 112 18.01 7.42 -2.87
CA GLU A 112 17.29 8.69 -2.82
C GLU A 112 15.77 8.54 -2.66
N HIS A 113 15.23 7.35 -2.94
CA HIS A 113 13.80 7.06 -2.90
C HIS A 113 13.36 6.39 -1.59
N ILE A 114 14.32 6.02 -0.73
CA ILE A 114 14.02 5.43 0.57
C ILE A 114 13.19 6.40 1.41
N ASP A 115 12.12 5.87 1.99
CA ASP A 115 11.18 6.60 2.83
C ASP A 115 10.54 7.81 2.14
N LYS A 116 10.19 7.65 0.86
CA LYS A 116 9.52 8.68 0.05
C LYS A 116 8.13 8.25 -0.43
N ASN A 117 7.30 9.26 -0.67
CA ASN A 117 6.05 9.15 -1.44
C ASN A 117 5.05 8.12 -0.89
N PHE A 118 4.70 8.22 0.40
CA PHE A 118 3.80 7.28 1.07
C PHE A 118 2.31 7.53 0.82
N ALA A 119 1.92 8.71 0.33
CA ALA A 119 0.51 9.02 0.11
C ALA A 119 -0.08 8.18 -1.04
N ALA A 120 -1.32 7.71 -0.86
CA ALA A 120 -2.06 6.93 -1.86
C ALA A 120 -2.81 7.81 -2.89
N PHE A 121 -3.30 8.99 -2.48
CA PHE A 121 -4.09 9.89 -3.32
C PHE A 121 -3.50 11.28 -3.48
N PHE A 122 -3.21 11.94 -2.34
CA PHE A 122 -2.84 13.35 -2.32
C PHE A 122 -1.44 13.50 -1.71
N PRO A 123 -0.43 13.92 -2.50
CA PRO A 123 0.94 14.14 -2.01
C PRO A 123 1.07 15.22 -0.95
N ILE A 124 0.00 15.97 -0.65
CA ILE A 124 0.01 16.98 0.42
C ILE A 124 0.48 16.39 1.76
N TRP A 125 0.12 15.14 2.06
CA TRP A 125 0.59 14.47 3.27
C TRP A 125 2.10 14.24 3.24
N ASP A 126 2.64 13.79 2.11
CA ASP A 126 4.08 13.63 1.94
C ASP A 126 4.82 14.97 2.05
N ILE A 127 4.21 16.05 1.57
CA ILE A 127 4.78 17.41 1.66
C ILE A 127 4.80 17.86 3.12
N LEU A 128 3.69 17.67 3.84
CA LEU A 128 3.55 18.05 5.25
C LEU A 128 4.52 17.29 6.15
N PHE A 129 4.77 16.01 5.87
CA PHE A 129 5.65 15.16 6.67
C PHE A 129 7.10 15.07 6.14
N GLY A 130 7.43 15.80 5.07
CA GLY A 130 8.80 15.84 4.52
C GLY A 130 9.24 14.57 3.79
N THR A 131 8.31 13.71 3.39
CA THR A 131 8.53 12.46 2.66
C THR A 131 8.30 12.62 1.15
N TYR A 132 7.92 13.82 0.69
CA TYR A 132 7.70 14.08 -0.73
C TYR A 132 8.99 14.06 -1.54
N TYR A 133 9.00 13.27 -2.61
CA TYR A 133 10.01 13.26 -3.66
C TYR A 133 9.33 13.53 -5.01
N PRO A 134 9.53 14.70 -5.62
CA PRO A 134 8.99 15.01 -6.93
C PRO A 134 9.77 14.26 -8.02
N ALA A 135 9.09 13.39 -8.77
CA ALA A 135 9.68 12.74 -9.94
C ALA A 135 10.30 13.77 -10.91
N LYS A 136 11.53 13.52 -11.33
CA LYS A 136 12.21 14.23 -12.42
C LYS A 136 11.62 13.79 -13.75
N LYS A 137 11.79 14.64 -14.77
CA LYS A 137 11.36 14.34 -16.13
C LYS A 137 11.98 13.02 -16.60
N GLY A 138 11.16 12.09 -17.10
CA GLY A 138 11.58 10.75 -17.52
C GLY A 138 12.03 9.78 -16.42
N GLU A 139 11.99 10.17 -15.14
CA GLU A 139 12.42 9.30 -14.03
C GLU A 139 11.47 8.11 -13.89
N PHE A 140 12.04 6.91 -13.99
CA PHE A 140 11.29 5.66 -13.98
C PHE A 140 12.18 4.53 -13.46
N PRO A 141 12.44 4.50 -12.14
CA PRO A 141 13.45 3.63 -11.57
C PRO A 141 13.03 2.15 -11.60
N PRO A 142 13.95 1.19 -11.52
CA PRO A 142 13.61 -0.19 -11.22
C PRO A 142 12.95 -0.29 -9.83
N THR A 143 12.07 -1.27 -9.67
CA THR A 143 11.26 -1.51 -8.46
C THR A 143 11.53 -2.91 -7.93
N GLY A 144 11.34 -3.12 -6.62
CA GLY A 144 11.48 -4.43 -6.01
C GLY A 144 11.72 -4.34 -4.51
N LEU A 145 11.79 -5.50 -3.85
CA LEU A 145 12.14 -5.60 -2.44
C LEU A 145 13.64 -5.86 -2.29
N THR A 146 14.31 -5.08 -1.45
CA THR A 146 15.72 -5.34 -1.10
C THR A 146 15.85 -6.55 -0.18
N ASP A 147 14.83 -6.84 0.63
CA ASP A 147 14.84 -7.90 1.63
C ASP A 147 13.74 -8.92 1.32
N LYS A 148 14.11 -10.20 1.22
CA LYS A 148 13.17 -11.32 1.07
C LYS A 148 12.75 -11.84 2.44
N HIS A 149 11.99 -11.04 3.20
CA HIS A 149 11.38 -11.54 4.42
C HIS A 149 10.21 -12.47 4.08
N ASN A 150 10.34 -13.73 4.48
CA ASN A 150 9.27 -14.72 4.36
C ASN A 150 8.52 -14.82 5.69
N TYR A 151 7.22 -14.54 5.66
CA TYR A 151 6.34 -14.67 6.83
C TYR A 151 5.72 -16.07 6.87
N ASN A 152 5.79 -16.71 8.04
CA ASN A 152 5.30 -18.08 8.21
C ASN A 152 3.79 -18.10 8.50
N ASN A 153 3.23 -17.04 9.10
CA ASN A 153 1.80 -16.93 9.39
C ASN A 153 1.33 -15.46 9.51
N LEU A 154 -0.01 -15.27 9.57
CA LEU A 154 -0.64 -13.94 9.62
C LEU A 154 -0.31 -13.16 10.90
N TRP A 155 -0.15 -13.84 12.04
CA TRP A 155 0.21 -13.18 13.31
C TRP A 155 1.59 -12.55 13.24
N GLU A 156 2.56 -13.27 12.69
CA GLU A 156 3.92 -12.78 12.47
C GLU A 156 3.92 -11.53 11.56
N ALA A 157 3.17 -11.57 10.45
CA ALA A 157 3.06 -10.44 9.52
C ALA A 157 2.47 -9.17 10.18
N ASN A 158 1.48 -9.31 11.07
CA ASN A 158 0.85 -8.17 11.74
C ASN A 158 1.69 -7.58 12.88
N ILE A 159 2.46 -8.41 13.61
CA ILE A 159 3.19 -7.96 14.80
C ILE A 159 4.60 -7.47 14.47
N LEU A 160 5.20 -7.92 13.37
CA LEU A 160 6.59 -7.60 13.04
C LEU A 160 6.89 -6.10 12.98
N PRO A 161 6.09 -5.24 12.32
CA PRO A 161 6.39 -3.81 12.25
C PRO A 161 6.54 -3.17 13.64
N PHE A 162 5.73 -3.60 14.60
CA PHE A 162 5.81 -3.13 15.98
C PHE A 162 7.05 -3.69 16.71
N LYS A 163 7.37 -4.97 16.50
CA LYS A 163 8.61 -5.57 17.05
C LYS A 163 9.86 -4.89 16.50
N GLU A 164 9.90 -4.60 15.21
CA GLU A 164 11.01 -3.88 14.57
C GLU A 164 11.09 -2.44 15.07
N TRP A 165 9.96 -1.75 15.17
CA TRP A 165 9.95 -0.38 15.68
C TRP A 165 10.42 -0.28 17.14
N LEU A 166 9.92 -1.16 18.01
CA LEU A 166 10.32 -1.22 19.42
C LEU A 166 11.76 -1.73 19.57
N GLY A 167 12.14 -2.78 18.84
CA GLY A 167 13.47 -3.37 18.87
C GLY A 167 14.56 -2.47 18.29
N ALA A 168 14.26 -1.70 17.23
CA ALA A 168 15.20 -0.75 16.65
C ALA A 168 15.41 0.47 17.55
N ARG A 169 14.40 0.88 18.33
CA ARG A 169 14.56 1.83 19.44
C ARG A 169 15.38 1.26 20.61
N TYR A 170 15.25 -0.04 20.91
CA TYR A 170 15.96 -0.69 22.02
C TYR A 170 17.41 -1.11 21.69
N LEU A 171 17.77 -1.28 20.42
CA LEU A 171 19.08 -1.81 19.99
C LEU A 171 19.90 -0.85 19.10
N GLY A 172 19.52 0.42 18.93
CA GLY A 172 20.35 1.41 18.22
C GLY A 172 20.67 1.07 16.75
N ARG A 173 19.97 0.11 16.14
CA ARG A 173 20.31 -0.50 14.84
C ARG A 173 19.75 0.22 13.61
N PHE A 174 18.99 1.30 13.77
CA PHE A 174 18.48 2.08 12.63
C PHE A 174 19.61 2.55 11.71
N LYS A 175 20.78 2.90 12.29
CA LYS A 175 21.95 3.36 11.53
C LYS A 175 22.72 2.24 10.82
N GLN A 176 22.72 1.01 11.37
CA GLN A 176 23.55 -0.09 10.84
C GLN A 176 22.85 -0.87 9.72
N ASN A 177 21.53 -1.05 9.79
CA ASN A 177 20.77 -1.70 8.70
C ASN A 177 20.71 -0.80 7.45
N PHE A 178 20.69 0.52 7.63
CA PHE A 178 20.84 1.52 6.56
C PHE A 178 22.20 1.36 5.84
N ILE A 179 23.31 1.34 6.59
CA ILE A 179 24.66 1.19 6.01
C ILE A 179 24.83 -0.16 5.29
N ARG A 180 24.32 -1.26 5.86
CA ARG A 180 24.37 -2.57 5.19
C ARG A 180 23.58 -2.59 3.88
N LYS A 181 22.36 -2.03 3.86
CA LYS A 181 21.54 -1.92 2.63
C LYS A 181 22.26 -1.12 1.54
N VAL A 182 22.86 0.01 1.88
CA VAL A 182 23.61 0.84 0.93
C VAL A 182 24.82 0.09 0.34
N VAL A 183 25.57 -0.63 1.19
CA VAL A 183 26.77 -1.38 0.75
C VAL A 183 26.42 -2.56 -0.15
N THR A 184 25.30 -3.25 0.09
CA THR A 184 24.88 -4.39 -0.74
C THR A 184 24.33 -3.93 -2.10
N ILE A 185 23.61 -2.80 -2.17
CA ILE A 185 23.07 -2.25 -3.42
C ILE A 185 24.19 -1.70 -4.33
N GLY A 186 25.26 -1.14 -3.77
CA GLY A 186 26.39 -0.61 -4.55
C GLY A 186 27.26 -1.66 -5.25
N LEU A 187 27.08 -2.96 -4.96
CA LEU A 187 27.88 -4.06 -5.52
C LEU A 187 27.17 -4.82 -6.65
N ASP A 188 25.85 -4.69 -6.80
CA ASP A 188 25.12 -5.33 -7.90
C ASP A 188 25.03 -4.38 -9.10
N LYS A 189 26.05 -4.42 -9.96
CA LYS A 189 26.13 -3.60 -11.18
C LYS A 189 25.26 -4.11 -12.32
N ASN A 190 24.32 -5.04 -12.10
CA ASN A 190 23.47 -5.53 -13.19
C ASN A 190 22.06 -5.97 -12.72
N PRO A 191 21.12 -5.03 -12.53
CA PRO A 191 19.74 -5.39 -12.27
C PRO A 191 19.09 -5.90 -13.56
N ARG A 192 18.73 -7.20 -13.57
CA ARG A 192 17.89 -7.81 -14.62
C ARG A 192 16.46 -7.28 -14.58
#